data_AF-A0A0B7C6F2-F1
#
_entry.id   AF-A0A0B7C6F2-F1
#
_cell.length_a   1.000
_cell.length_b   1.000
_cell.length_c   1.000
_cell.angle_alpha   90.00
_cell.angle_beta   90.00
_cell.angle_gamma   90.00
#
_symmetry.space_group_name_H-M   'P 1'
#
loop_
_entity.id
_entity.type
_entity.pdbx_description
1 polymer ?
#
loop_
_entity_poly.entity_id
_entity_poly.type
_entity_poly.pdbx_seq_one_letter_code
_entity_poly.pdbx_strand_id
1 'polypeptide(L)' 'GIEAPIVLKEGFLIKRAQGRKRFGLKNFKRRFFRLSNQTFSYSKSKSEKHQLFEIPITDILAVERLEEESFKMKYMFQVG' A
#
# COMPACT_ATOMS: atom_id res chain seq x y z
N GLY A 1 -14.25 -1.52 25.03
CA GLY A 1 -13.75 -2.72 24.35
C GLY A 1 -13.07 -2.29 23.07
N ILE A 2 -12.04 -3.00 22.60
CA ILE A 2 -11.41 -2.68 21.32
C ILE A 2 -12.40 -3.07 20.22
N GLU A 3 -12.84 -2.10 19.44
CA GLU A 3 -13.80 -2.29 18.36
C GLU A 3 -13.18 -3.14 17.23
N ALA A 4 -13.97 -4.02 16.62
CA ALA A 4 -13.49 -4.83 15.51
C ALA A 4 -13.14 -3.94 14.30
N PRO A 5 -12.09 -4.25 13.51
CA PRO A 5 -11.75 -3.47 12.33
C PRO A 5 -12.86 -3.49 11.28
N ILE A 6 -13.26 -2.32 10.79
CA ILE A 6 -14.23 -2.16 9.70
C ILE A 6 -13.47 -1.96 8.39
N VAL A 7 -13.68 -2.85 7.41
CA VAL A 7 -13.08 -2.71 6.08
C VAL A 7 -13.83 -1.63 5.28
N LEU A 8 -13.11 -0.58 4.90
CA LEU A 8 -13.64 0.55 4.12
C LEU A 8 -13.46 0.31 2.63
N LYS A 9 -12.31 -0.25 2.23
CA LYS A 9 -11.99 -0.55 0.82
C LYS A 9 -10.97 -1.66 0.70
N GLU A 10 -11.10 -2.49 -0.32
CA GLU A 10 -10.10 -3.47 -0.70
C GLU A 10 -9.94 -3.52 -2.22
N GLY A 11 -8.75 -3.91 -2.69
CA GLY A 11 -8.48 -3.98 -4.11
C GLY A 11 -7.01 -4.20 -4.46
N PHE A 12 -6.75 -4.52 -5.71
CA PHE A 12 -5.38 -4.66 -6.20
C PHE A 12 -4.79 -3.30 -6.54
N LEU A 13 -3.60 -3.02 -6.00
CA LEU A 13 -2.78 -1.88 -6.39
C LEU A 13 -1.37 -2.34 -6.78
N ILE A 14 -0.63 -1.47 -7.46
CA ILE A 14 0.77 -1.68 -7.80
C ILE A 14 1.65 -0.99 -6.76
N LYS A 15 2.26 -1.77 -5.86
CA LYS A 15 3.18 -1.28 -4.84
C LYS A 15 4.59 -1.13 -5.39
N ARG A 16 5.21 0.04 -5.19
CA ARG A 16 6.66 0.20 -5.34
C ARG A 16 7.36 -0.41 -4.12
N ALA A 17 8.31 -1.32 -4.35
CA ALA A 17 9.18 -1.82 -3.29
C ALA A 17 10.17 -0.74 -2.82
N GLN A 18 10.41 -0.67 -1.51
CA GLN A 18 11.47 0.15 -0.94
C GLN A 18 12.80 -0.59 -1.10
N GLY A 19 13.83 0.09 -1.60
CA GLY A 19 15.16 -0.50 -1.88
C GLY A 19 15.51 -0.59 -3.37
N ARG A 20 16.81 -0.43 -3.67
CA ARG A 20 17.39 -0.62 -5.01
C ARG A 20 17.97 -2.03 -5.10
N LYS A 21 17.63 -2.81 -6.13
CA LYS A 21 18.41 -4.01 -6.45
C LYS A 21 19.80 -3.59 -6.95
N ARG A 22 20.81 -4.46 -6.77
CA ARG A 22 22.19 -4.30 -7.27
C ARG A 22 22.29 -3.92 -8.76
N PHE A 23 21.22 -4.14 -9.53
CA PHE A 23 21.09 -3.82 -10.97
C PHE A 23 19.98 -2.80 -11.31
N GLY A 24 19.61 -1.90 -10.40
CA GLY A 24 18.82 -0.69 -10.73
C GLY A 24 17.34 -0.87 -11.10
N LEU A 25 16.83 -2.09 -11.28
CA LEU A 25 15.42 -2.32 -11.60
C LEU A 25 14.50 -2.00 -10.40
N LYS A 26 13.78 -0.89 -10.51
CA LYS A 26 12.63 -0.54 -9.65
C LYS A 26 11.61 -1.68 -9.72
N ASN A 27 11.26 -2.27 -8.57
CA ASN A 27 10.32 -3.38 -8.54
C ASN A 27 8.93 -2.90 -8.13
N PHE A 28 8.05 -2.81 -9.11
CA PHE A 28 6.62 -2.69 -8.89
C PHE A 28 6.00 -4.08 -8.71
N LYS A 29 5.14 -4.23 -7.71
CA LYS A 29 4.53 -5.51 -7.34
C LYS A 29 3.03 -5.31 -7.18
N ARG A 30 2.24 -6.11 -7.90
CA ARG A 30 0.80 -6.21 -7.66
C ARG A 30 0.57 -6.82 -6.28
N ARG A 31 -0.20 -6.14 -5.44
CA ARG A 31 -0.56 -6.55 -4.07
C ARG A 31 -2.03 -6.30 -3.83
N PHE A 32 -2.62 -7.12 -2.97
CA PHE A 32 -4.00 -6.91 -2.53
C PHE A 32 -3.96 -6.01 -1.30
N PHE A 33 -4.51 -4.80 -1.42
CA PHE A 33 -4.54 -3.82 -0.36
C PHE A 33 -5.88 -3.83 0.36
N ARG A 34 -5.83 -3.54 1.65
CA ARG A 34 -7.01 -3.34 2.50
C ARG A 34 -6.84 -2.04 3.28
N LEU A 35 -7.86 -1.20 3.21
CA LEU A 35 -8.04 -0.04 4.06
C LEU A 35 -9.15 -0.35 5.05
N SER A 36 -8.83 -0.28 6.34
CA SER A 36 -9.80 -0.31 7.42
C SER A 36 -9.77 1.02 8.18
N ASN A 37 -10.68 1.18 9.15
CA ASN A 37 -10.62 2.29 10.10
C ASN A 37 -9.39 2.24 11.04
N GLN A 38 -8.63 1.13 11.08
CA GLN A 38 -7.50 0.94 12.00
C GLN A 38 -6.15 0.83 11.28
N THR A 39 -6.11 0.21 10.11
CA THR A 39 -4.86 0.00 9.35
C THR A 39 -5.04 0.16 7.84
N PHE A 40 -3.95 0.52 7.17
CA PHE A 40 -3.73 0.36 5.75
C PHE A 40 -2.69 -0.75 5.52
N SER A 41 -3.10 -1.86 4.91
CA SER A 41 -2.28 -3.08 4.81
C SER A 41 -2.22 -3.64 3.40
N TYR A 42 -1.31 -4.60 3.18
CA TYR A 42 -1.31 -5.40 1.96
C TYR A 42 -0.82 -6.84 2.14
N SER A 43 -1.27 -7.73 1.26
CA SER A 43 -0.83 -9.12 1.11
C SER A 43 -0.43 -9.44 -0.35
N LYS A 44 0.12 -10.63 -0.62
CA LYS A 44 0.44 -11.05 -2.00
C LYS A 44 -0.84 -11.29 -2.81
N SER A 45 -1.90 -11.81 -2.18
CA SER A 45 -3.18 -12.14 -2.83
C SER A 45 -4.36 -11.98 -1.87
N LYS A 46 -5.58 -11.95 -2.42
CA LYS A 46 -6.83 -11.88 -1.65
C LYS A 46 -7.04 -13.08 -0.72
N SER A 47 -6.49 -14.25 -1.06
CA SER A 47 -6.64 -15.49 -0.29
C SER A 47 -5.64 -15.64 0.85
N GLU A 48 -4.61 -14.80 0.94
CA GLU A 48 -3.66 -14.85 2.06
C GLU A 48 -4.33 -14.42 3.37
N LYS A 49 -4.20 -15.27 4.39
CA LYS A 49 -4.75 -14.99 5.73
C LYS A 49 -3.98 -13.89 6.47
N HIS A 50 -2.69 -13.72 6.16
CA HIS A 50 -1.81 -12.77 6.86
C HIS A 50 -1.37 -11.64 5.92
N GLN A 51 -1.34 -10.41 6.46
CA GLN A 51 -0.78 -9.27 5.75
C GLN A 51 0.74 -9.35 5.77
N LEU A 52 1.37 -8.91 4.68
CA LEU A 52 2.83 -8.77 4.62
C LEU A 52 3.32 -7.55 5.39
N PHE A 53 2.49 -6.52 5.48
CA PHE A 53 2.80 -5.28 6.15
C PHE A 53 1.50 -4.52 6.44
N GLU A 54 1.50 -3.79 7.54
CA GLU A 54 0.39 -2.97 8.01
C GLU A 54 0.94 -1.63 8.52
N ILE A 55 0.26 -0.54 8.17
CA ILE A 55 0.50 0.81 8.71
C ILE A 55 -0.74 1.16 9.53
N PRO A 56 -0.63 1.39 10.85
CA PRO A 56 -1.73 1.97 11.61
C PRO A 56 -2.19 3.29 10.98
N ILE A 57 -3.50 3.54 10.92
CA ILE A 57 -4.01 4.79 10.34
C ILE A 57 -3.47 6.00 11.12
N THR A 58 -3.23 5.85 12.42
CA THR A 58 -2.62 6.86 13.29
C THR A 58 -1.19 7.22 12.91
N ASP A 59 -0.49 6.33 12.21
CA ASP A 59 0.92 6.48 11.84
C ASP A 59 1.08 7.08 10.43
N ILE A 60 -0.03 7.28 9.70
CA ILE A 60 -0.03 7.95 8.40
C ILE A 60 -0.06 9.46 8.62
N LEU A 61 1.02 10.14 8.24
CA LEU A 61 1.19 11.57 8.41
C LEU A 61 0.71 12.35 7.19
N ALA A 62 0.86 11.78 5.99
CA ALA A 62 0.44 12.42 4.74
C ALA A 62 0.01 11.41 3.67
N VAL A 63 -0.95 11.83 2.84
CA VAL A 63 -1.34 11.13 1.62
C VAL A 63 -1.45 12.14 0.49
N GLU A 64 -0.69 11.91 -0.57
CA GLU A 64 -0.58 12.86 -1.68
C GLU A 64 -0.62 12.14 -3.01
N ARG A 65 -1.25 12.77 -4.01
CA ARG A 65 -1.11 12.34 -5.40
C ARG A 65 0.30 12.65 -5.87
N LEU A 66 0.91 11.72 -6.60
CA LEU A 66 2.19 11.94 -7.26
C LEU A 66 1.99 12.38 -8.71
N GLU A 67 2.78 13.36 -9.14
CA GLU A 67 2.83 13.80 -10.53
C GLU A 67 3.33 12.68 -11.44
N GLU A 68 2.73 12.55 -12.62
CA GLU A 68 2.97 11.43 -13.54
C GLU A 68 4.44 11.40 -14.00
N GLU A 69 5.04 12.57 -14.13
CA GLU A 69 6.42 12.81 -14.58
C GLU A 69 7.46 12.22 -13.62
N SER A 70 7.11 12.07 -12.33
CA SER A 70 8.02 11.52 -11.32
C SER A 70 8.42 10.06 -11.60
N PHE A 71 7.50 9.28 -12.21
CA PHE A 71 7.69 7.85 -12.47
C PHE A 71 7.29 7.40 -13.87
N LYS A 72 6.79 8.29 -14.72
CA LYS A 72 6.12 7.97 -15.99
C LYS A 72 4.96 6.99 -15.79
N MET A 73 4.19 7.16 -14.72
CA MET A 73 3.04 6.32 -14.38
C MET A 73 1.86 7.17 -13.91
N LYS A 74 0.66 6.76 -14.31
CA LYS A 74 -0.59 7.46 -13.98
C LYS A 74 -1.17 7.00 -12.64
N TYR A 75 -2.01 7.84 -12.04
CA TYR A 75 -2.82 7.53 -10.86
C TYR A 75 -2.01 7.03 -9.65
N MET A 76 -0.83 7.62 -9.46
CA MET A 76 0.03 7.33 -8.33
C MET A 76 -0.30 8.18 -7.12
N PHE A 77 -0.10 7.62 -5.94
CA PHE A 77 -0.12 8.34 -4.68
C PHE A 77 1.01 7.82 -3.78
N GLN A 78 1.42 8.64 -2.82
CA GLN A 78 2.31 8.25 -1.74
C GLN A 78 1.59 8.31 -0.40
N VAL A 79 2.04 7.47 0.52
CA VAL A 79 1.64 7.46 1.93
C VAL A 79 2.93 7.66 2.71
N GLY A 80 2.99 8.71 3.53
CA GLY A 80 4.14 9.11 4.33
C GLY A 80 3.80 9.24 5.80
#